data_AF-A0A7Y8X5X8-F1
#
_entry.id   AF-A0A7Y8X5X8-F1
#
_cell.length_a   1.000
_cell.length_b   1.000
_cell.length_c   1.000
_cell.angle_alpha   90.00
_cell.angle_beta   90.00
_cell.angle_gamma   90.00
#
_symmetry.space_group_name_H-M   'P 1'
#
loop_
_entity.id
_entity.type
_entity.pdbx_description
1 polymer ?
#
loop_
_entity_poly.entity_id
_entity_poly.type
_entity_poly.pdbx_seq_one_letter_code
_entity_poly.pdbx_strand_id
1 'polypeptide(L)'
;MNPAPFLILETGRPVPSLRRYGRFPHWIRVAAGLEEHETVVVDVEHGDALPDPHAFAGVLVTGSAAFVTDHAEWSERSAAWLRQAAHDDLPVFGICYGHQLLAHALGGEVAYNPAGRESGTIELELQPQA
;
A
#
# COMPACT_ATOMS: atom_id res chain seq x y z
N MET A 1 -23.94 9.03 11.74
CA MET A 1 -22.49 9.35 11.70
C MET A 1 -21.97 8.80 10.40
N ASN A 2 -21.27 9.59 9.59
CA ASN A 2 -20.58 9.03 8.43
C ASN A 2 -19.46 8.10 8.93
N PRO A 3 -19.24 6.95 8.29
CA PRO A 3 -18.12 6.08 8.63
C PRO A 3 -16.80 6.82 8.44
N ALA A 4 -15.78 6.43 9.20
CA ALA A 4 -14.43 6.96 9.02
C ALA A 4 -13.93 6.63 7.60
N PRO A 5 -13.17 7.53 6.94
CA PRO A 5 -12.67 7.28 5.59
C PRO A 5 -11.56 6.22 5.59
N PHE A 6 -11.24 5.69 4.41
CA PHE A 6 -10.04 4.90 4.18
C PHE A 6 -8.85 5.80 3.85
N LEU A 7 -7.68 5.46 4.37
CA LEU A 7 -6.42 6.07 3.96
C LEU A 7 -5.86 5.31 2.75
N ILE A 8 -5.47 6.03 1.71
CA ILE A 8 -4.64 5.49 0.63
C ILE A 8 -3.23 6.07 0.77
N LEU A 9 -2.28 5.22 1.15
CA LEU A 9 -0.86 5.56 1.17
C LEU A 9 -0.29 5.36 -0.23
N GLU A 10 -0.10 6.46 -0.96
CA GLU A 10 0.53 6.44 -2.27
C GLU A 10 2.05 6.37 -2.13
N THR A 11 2.61 5.26 -2.61
CA THR A 11 4.02 4.89 -2.50
C THR A 11 4.77 5.02 -3.83
N GLY A 12 4.13 5.59 -4.84
CA GLY A 12 4.67 5.64 -6.20
C GLY A 12 3.66 6.14 -7.22
N ARG A 13 4.15 6.37 -8.44
CA ARG A 13 3.31 6.76 -9.58
C ARG A 13 3.29 5.68 -10.67
N PRO A 14 2.18 5.54 -11.42
CA PRO A 14 2.19 4.71 -12.62
C PRO A 14 3.26 5.16 -13.61
N VAL A 15 3.76 4.20 -14.38
CA VAL A 15 4.64 4.48 -15.52
C VAL A 15 3.99 5.48 -16.48
N PRO A 16 4.76 6.34 -17.18
CA PRO A 16 4.22 7.45 -17.96
C PRO A 16 3.09 7.09 -18.92
N SER A 17 3.17 5.94 -19.59
CA SER A 17 2.17 5.46 -20.54
C SER A 17 0.79 5.18 -19.90
N LEU A 18 0.75 4.86 -18.61
CA LEU A 18 -0.49 4.56 -17.89
C LEU A 18 -1.08 5.76 -17.17
N ARG A 19 -0.36 6.88 -17.05
CA ARG A 19 -0.84 8.08 -16.34
C ARG A 19 -2.10 8.69 -16.94
N ARG A 20 -2.38 8.41 -18.22
CA ARG A 20 -3.64 8.79 -18.89
C ARG A 20 -4.89 8.18 -18.25
N TYR A 21 -4.73 7.09 -17.48
CA TYR A 21 -5.81 6.45 -16.74
C TYR A 21 -5.92 6.93 -15.29
N GLY A 22 -5.10 7.90 -14.86
CA GLY A 22 -5.04 8.39 -13.49
C GLY A 22 -3.84 7.85 -12.70
N ARG A 23 -3.92 8.00 -11.37
CA ARG A 23 -2.91 7.55 -10.40
C ARG A 23 -3.40 6.30 -9.66
N PHE A 24 -2.49 5.62 -8.95
CA PHE A 24 -2.86 4.45 -8.14
C PHE A 24 -4.01 4.72 -7.15
N PRO A 25 -4.08 5.86 -6.43
CA PRO A 25 -5.19 6.11 -5.51
C PRO A 25 -6.55 6.15 -6.21
N HIS A 26 -6.61 6.69 -7.43
CA HIS A 26 -7.85 6.68 -8.22
C HIS A 26 -8.26 5.25 -8.58
N TRP A 27 -7.31 4.43 -9.06
CA TRP A 27 -7.60 3.05 -9.46
C TRP A 27 -8.06 2.19 -8.28
N ILE A 28 -7.36 2.31 -7.15
CA ILE A 28 -7.66 1.55 -5.94
C ILE A 28 -9.01 1.96 -5.36
N ARG A 29 -9.29 3.26 -5.28
CA ARG A 29 -10.58 3.77 -4.83
C ARG A 29 -11.73 3.21 -5.67
N VAL A 30 -11.62 3.30 -7.00
CA VAL A 30 -12.64 2.79 -7.93
C VAL A 30 -12.81 1.28 -7.80
N ALA A 31 -11.70 0.52 -7.73
CA ALA A 31 -11.74 -0.92 -7.58
C ALA A 31 -12.35 -1.38 -6.24
N ALA A 32 -12.14 -0.61 -5.17
CA ALA A 32 -12.72 -0.85 -3.85
C ALA A 32 -14.21 -0.43 -3.76
N GLY A 33 -14.77 0.20 -4.80
CA GLY A 33 -16.14 0.71 -4.77
C GLY A 33 -16.33 1.92 -3.84
N LEU A 34 -15.27 2.70 -3.62
CA LEU A 34 -15.28 3.86 -2.71
C LEU A 34 -15.48 5.17 -3.49
N GLU A 35 -16.26 6.07 -2.90
CA GLU A 35 -16.41 7.44 -3.36
C GLU A 35 -15.22 8.31 -2.93
N GLU A 36 -15.01 9.45 -3.60
CA GLU A 36 -13.87 10.32 -3.31
C GLU A 36 -13.84 10.81 -1.86
N HIS A 37 -15.00 11.17 -1.32
CA HIS A 37 -15.15 11.63 0.07
C HIS A 37 -14.97 10.52 1.13
N GLU A 38 -14.93 9.26 0.72
CA GLU A 38 -14.67 8.11 1.59
C GLU A 38 -13.18 7.77 1.67
N THR A 39 -12.33 8.54 0.98
CA THR A 39 -10.89 8.31 0.93
C THR A 39 -10.08 9.56 1.23
N VAL A 40 -8.96 9.37 1.90
CA VAL A 40 -7.91 10.38 2.06
C VAL A 40 -6.64 9.83 1.44
N VAL A 41 -5.92 10.63 0.66
CA VAL A 41 -4.69 10.21 -0.02
C VAL A 41 -3.50 10.94 0.60
N VAL A 42 -2.43 10.20 0.88
CA VAL A 42 -1.14 10.73 1.36
C VAL A 42 -0.04 10.21 0.45
N ASP A 43 0.72 11.12 -0.17
CA ASP A 43 1.86 10.81 -1.04
C ASP A 43 3.15 10.77 -0.22
N VAL A 44 3.45 9.60 0.34
CA VAL A 44 4.63 9.43 1.20
C VAL A 44 5.93 9.52 0.42
N GLU A 45 5.92 9.13 -0.86
CA GLU A 45 7.09 9.23 -1.75
C GLU A 45 7.52 10.69 -1.94
N HIS A 46 6.57 11.62 -2.00
CA HIS A 46 6.82 13.06 -2.15
C HIS A 46 6.81 13.83 -0.82
N GLY A 47 6.86 13.12 0.31
CA GLY A 47 7.14 13.71 1.62
C GLY A 47 5.93 14.17 2.42
N ASP A 48 4.71 13.79 2.03
CA ASP A 48 3.53 14.08 2.86
C ASP A 48 3.68 13.48 4.27
N ALA A 49 3.08 14.16 5.24
CA ALA A 49 3.08 13.70 6.62
C ALA A 49 2.10 12.52 6.78
N LEU A 50 2.55 11.50 7.52
CA LEU A 50 1.69 10.38 7.90
C LEU A 50 0.68 10.85 8.96
N PRO A 51 -0.62 10.62 8.76
CA PRO A 51 -1.67 11.10 9.66
C PRO A 51 -1.80 10.21 10.90
N ASP A 52 -2.68 10.59 11.83
CA ASP A 52 -3.07 9.72 12.94
C ASP A 52 -3.85 8.50 12.40
N PRO A 53 -3.39 7.24 12.63
CA PRO A 53 -4.08 6.04 12.15
C PRO A 53 -5.50 5.90 12.69
N HIS A 54 -5.81 6.43 13.88
CA HIS A 54 -7.14 6.28 14.50
C HIS A 54 -8.25 7.08 13.80
N ALA A 55 -7.90 7.94 12.84
CA ALA A 55 -8.86 8.70 12.04
C ALA A 55 -9.49 7.89 10.88
N PHE A 56 -9.04 6.65 10.64
CA PHE A 56 -9.38 5.88 9.45
C PHE A 56 -10.05 4.55 9.76
N ALA A 57 -10.89 4.07 8.84
CA ALA A 57 -11.49 2.74 8.89
C ALA A 57 -10.51 1.63 8.45
N GLY A 58 -9.45 2.00 7.73
CA GLY A 58 -8.43 1.10 7.22
C GLY A 58 -7.47 1.80 6.27
N VAL A 59 -6.43 1.08 5.86
CA VAL A 59 -5.35 1.60 5.01
C VAL A 59 -5.17 0.74 3.77
N LEU A 60 -5.10 1.38 2.62
CA LEU A 60 -4.78 0.79 1.32
C LEU A 60 -3.40 1.30 0.89
N VAL A 61 -2.41 0.40 0.83
CA VAL A 61 -1.03 0.75 0.44
C VAL A 61 -0.84 0.41 -1.03
N THR A 62 -0.47 1.40 -1.84
CA THR A 62 -0.34 1.22 -3.29
C THR A 62 0.87 0.37 -3.68
N GLY A 63 0.94 0.01 -4.97
CA GLY A 63 2.19 -0.48 -5.56
C GLY A 63 3.21 0.65 -5.78
N SER A 64 4.43 0.28 -6.14
CA SER A 64 5.49 1.22 -6.50
C SER A 64 6.46 0.58 -7.50
N ALA A 65 7.25 1.42 -8.17
CA ALA A 65 8.45 1.00 -8.87
C ALA A 65 9.69 1.00 -7.95
N ALA A 66 9.56 1.50 -6.72
CA ALA A 66 10.60 1.45 -5.70
C ALA A 66 10.84 0.01 -5.20
N PHE A 67 11.98 -0.19 -4.55
CA PHE A 67 12.35 -1.45 -3.92
C PHE A 67 12.43 -1.23 -2.41
N VAL A 68 11.76 -2.07 -1.63
CA VAL A 68 11.81 -2.00 -0.15
C VAL A 68 13.26 -2.17 0.34
N THR A 69 14.06 -2.97 -0.37
CA THR A 69 15.48 -3.22 -0.11
C THR A 69 16.37 -1.98 -0.22
N ASP A 70 15.90 -0.91 -0.84
CA ASP A 70 16.66 0.34 -0.95
C ASP A 70 16.61 1.17 0.35
N HIS A 71 15.73 0.82 1.30
CA HIS A 71 15.58 1.48 2.60
C HIS A 71 15.46 3.01 2.52
N ALA A 72 14.73 3.50 1.50
CA ALA A 72 14.47 4.93 1.35
C ALA A 72 13.80 5.50 2.62
N GLU A 73 14.17 6.72 3.04
CA GLU A 73 13.68 7.29 4.31
C GLU A 73 12.15 7.37 4.42
N TRP A 74 11.47 7.69 3.31
CA TRP A 74 10.01 7.70 3.26
C TRP A 74 9.41 6.30 3.42
N SER A 75 10.11 5.27 2.92
CA SER A 75 9.70 3.88 3.03
C SER A 75 9.83 3.40 4.47
N GLU A 76 10.97 3.67 5.13
CA GLU A 76 11.20 3.28 6.52
C GLU A 76 10.25 4.00 7.50
N ARG A 77 9.97 5.30 7.30
CA ARG A 77 8.93 6.00 8.07
C ARG A 77 7.56 5.37 7.87
N SER A 78 7.21 5.04 6.62
CA SER A 78 5.94 4.40 6.29
C SER A 78 5.84 3.01 6.92
N ALA A 79 6.93 2.23 6.92
CA ALA A 79 6.99 0.93 7.59
C ALA A 79 6.79 1.05 9.11
N ALA A 80 7.45 2.02 9.75
CA ALA A 80 7.27 2.27 11.17
C ALA A 80 5.82 2.64 11.53
N TRP A 81 5.18 3.47 10.70
CA TRP A 81 3.78 3.85 10.86
C TRP A 81 2.83 2.67 10.63
N LEU A 82 3.06 1.87 9.58
CA LEU A 82 2.27 0.68 9.26
C LEU A 82 2.35 -0.36 10.37
N ARG A 83 3.53 -0.53 10.97
CA ARG A 83 3.70 -1.41 12.14
C ARG A 83 2.84 -0.94 13.31
N GLN A 84 2.84 0.35 13.61
CA GLN A 84 1.98 0.89 14.67
C GLN A 84 0.50 0.70 14.34
N ALA A 85 0.06 1.09 13.14
CA ALA A 85 -1.32 0.94 12.70
C ALA A 85 -1.80 -0.52 12.81
N ALA A 86 -0.98 -1.48 12.39
CA ALA A 86 -1.30 -2.90 12.51
C ALA A 86 -1.36 -3.39 13.97
N HIS A 87 -0.49 -2.88 14.85
CA HIS A 87 -0.55 -3.18 16.29
C HIS A 87 -1.77 -2.57 16.98
N ASP A 88 -2.31 -1.48 16.44
CA ASP A 88 -3.52 -0.81 16.90
C ASP A 88 -4.80 -1.42 16.25
N ASP A 89 -4.69 -2.63 15.68
CA ASP A 89 -5.76 -3.39 15.01
C ASP A 89 -6.42 -2.68 13.81
N LEU A 90 -5.75 -1.67 13.21
CA LEU A 90 -6.24 -1.02 11.99
C LEU A 90 -6.10 -1.98 10.79
N PRO A 91 -7.16 -2.26 10.02
CA PRO A 91 -7.06 -3.09 8.83
C PRO A 91 -6.12 -2.47 7.78
N VAL A 92 -5.12 -3.23 7.34
CA VAL A 92 -4.17 -2.81 6.29
C VAL A 92 -4.22 -3.78 5.12
N PHE A 93 -4.34 -3.23 3.91
CA PHE A 93 -4.28 -3.98 2.67
C PHE A 93 -3.15 -3.44 1.78
N GLY A 94 -2.15 -4.29 1.50
CA GLY A 94 -0.99 -3.94 0.68
C GLY A 94 -1.04 -4.53 -0.72
N ILE A 95 -0.72 -3.73 -1.74
CA ILE A 95 -0.71 -4.15 -3.15
C ILE A 95 0.72 -4.13 -3.69
N CYS A 96 1.23 -5.26 -4.19
CA CYS A 96 2.59 -5.39 -4.73
C CYS A 96 3.63 -4.83 -3.72
N TYR A 97 4.33 -3.75 -4.04
CA TYR A 97 5.21 -3.03 -3.11
C TYR A 97 4.57 -2.81 -1.72
N GLY A 98 3.29 -2.45 -1.65
CA GLY A 98 2.60 -2.23 -0.39
C GLY A 98 2.53 -3.48 0.50
N HIS A 99 2.40 -4.69 -0.06
CA HIS A 99 2.45 -5.92 0.74
C HIS A 99 3.87 -6.25 1.18
N GLN A 100 4.88 -5.91 0.37
CA GLN A 100 6.29 -6.09 0.71
C GLN A 100 6.65 -5.16 1.87
N LEU A 101 6.24 -3.89 1.79
CA LEU A 101 6.45 -2.92 2.86
C LEU A 101 5.77 -3.35 4.17
N LEU A 102 4.56 -3.90 4.09
CA LEU A 102 3.86 -4.44 5.26
C LEU A 102 4.60 -5.65 5.85
N ALA A 103 5.11 -6.57 5.02
CA ALA A 103 5.92 -7.69 5.48
C ALA A 103 7.18 -7.19 6.22
N HIS A 104 7.92 -6.25 5.62
CA HIS A 104 9.09 -5.61 6.26
C HIS A 104 8.73 -4.93 7.58
N ALA A 105 7.66 -4.14 7.60
CA ALA A 105 7.18 -3.44 8.80
C ALA A 105 6.91 -4.40 9.98
N LEU A 106 6.40 -5.60 9.68
CA LEU A 106 6.05 -6.63 10.66
C LEU A 106 7.19 -7.63 10.93
N GLY A 107 8.41 -7.36 10.45
CA GLY A 107 9.60 -8.17 10.73
C GLY A 107 9.80 -9.37 9.79
N GLY A 108 9.05 -9.44 8.69
CA GLY A 108 9.31 -10.37 7.59
C GLY A 108 10.50 -9.94 6.72
N GLU A 109 10.97 -10.87 5.89
CA GLU A 109 12.08 -10.62 4.96
C GLU A 109 11.55 -10.24 3.56
N VAL A 110 12.14 -9.20 2.97
CA VAL A 110 11.93 -8.82 1.58
C VAL A 110 13.27 -8.80 0.86
N ALA A 111 13.38 -9.60 -0.21
CA ALA A 111 14.60 -9.73 -0.98
C ALA A 111 14.30 -9.94 -2.47
N TYR A 112 15.34 -9.93 -3.29
CA TYR A 112 15.24 -10.29 -4.70
C TYR A 112 14.85 -11.76 -4.87
N ASN A 113 13.91 -12.04 -5.76
CA ASN A 113 13.58 -13.41 -6.14
C ASN A 113 14.79 -14.07 -6.85
N PRO A 114 15.36 -15.17 -6.33
CA PRO A 114 16.48 -15.85 -6.97
C PRO A 114 16.13 -16.44 -8.35
N ALA A 115 14.83 -16.68 -8.63
CA ALA A 115 14.34 -17.10 -9.95
C ALA A 115 14.15 -15.92 -10.94
N GLY A 116 14.39 -14.69 -10.49
CA GLY A 116 14.24 -13.48 -11.31
C GLY A 116 12.82 -12.91 -11.31
N ARG A 117 12.56 -12.02 -12.27
CA ARG A 117 11.31 -11.26 -12.37
C ARG A 117 10.19 -12.11 -12.97
N GLU A 118 9.04 -12.13 -12.29
CA GLU A 118 7.82 -12.71 -12.82
C GLU A 118 6.94 -11.62 -13.45
N SER A 119 6.37 -11.92 -14.62
CA SER A 119 5.47 -11.02 -15.34
C SER A 119 4.54 -11.83 -16.23
N GLY A 120 3.25 -11.78 -15.94
CA GLY A 120 2.23 -12.53 -16.67
C GLY A 120 1.01 -12.76 -15.80
N THR A 121 0.17 -13.71 -16.22
CA THR A 121 -0.98 -14.17 -15.44
C THR A 121 -0.66 -15.58 -14.95
N ILE A 122 -0.98 -15.84 -13.69
CA ILE A 122 -0.88 -17.17 -13.09
C ILE A 122 -2.25 -17.55 -12.52
N GLU A 123 -2.56 -18.85 -12.55
CA GLU A 123 -3.72 -19.38 -11.86
C GLU A 123 -3.40 -19.52 -10.36
N LEU A 124 -4.36 -19.14 -9.52
CA LEU A 124 -4.23 -19.20 -8.06
C LEU A 124 -5.35 -20.06 -7.50
N GLU A 125 -5.01 -20.97 -6.60
CA GLU A 125 -5.96 -21.76 -5.83
C GLU A 125 -5.94 -21.31 -4.37
N LEU A 126 -7.13 -21.19 -3.77
CA LEU A 126 -7.24 -20.90 -2.35
C LEU A 126 -6.82 -22.14 -1.55
N GLN A 127 -5.87 -21.96 -0.63
CA GLN A 127 -5.58 -23.00 0.35
C GLN A 127 -6.76 -23.12 1.33
N PRO A 128 -6.99 -24.31 1.91
CA PRO A 128 -7.94 -24.46 3.02
C PRO A 128 -7.62 -23.47 4.14
N GLN A 129 -8.64 -22.93 4.83
CA GLN A 129 -8.41 -22.13 6.03
C GLN A 129 -7.54 -22.91 7.05
N ALA A 130 -6.49 -22.25 7.55
CA ALA A 130 -5.63 -22.75 8.62
C ALA A 130 -6.32 -22.64 9.99
#